data_AF-A0A834L5J8-F1
#
_entry.id   AF-A0A834L5J8-F1
#
_cell.length_a   1.000
_cell.length_b   1.000
_cell.length_c   1.000
_cell.angle_alpha   90.00
_cell.angle_beta   90.00
_cell.angle_gamma   90.00
#
_symmetry.space_group_name_H-M   'P 1'
#
loop_
_entity.id
_entity.type
_entity.pdbx_description
1 polymer ?
#
loop_
_entity_poly.entity_id
_entity_poly.type
_entity_poly.pdbx_seq_one_letter_code
_entity_poly.pdbx_strand_id
1 'polypeptide(L)'
;MAKDGKEAIAAVVFRDFRGRIVDGAVKAFSVGSVLLGELSANRLACVMANVLGLSNIQVESDCKQAIELSVKELDPPLDIAALVLILQACAKQRYQTNLGIYADLVLALGKKGMMEDIDRLILDLEREGTIPCDDKGLGRLVKALITTERTESTVRIYNLMKRSGWGSTFPSYYYVSNVLSKGLRRLGEETIAEEIDAEFLVG
;
A
#
# COMPACT_ATOMS: atom_id res chain seq x y z
N MET A 1 28.92 -22.37 -11.41
CA MET A 1 28.78 -22.87 -10.03
C MET A 1 27.74 -22.02 -9.34
N ALA A 2 26.61 -22.61 -8.96
CA ALA A 2 25.47 -21.91 -8.37
C ALA A 2 25.85 -21.37 -6.98
N LYS A 3 25.56 -20.09 -6.71
CA LYS A 3 25.70 -19.51 -5.38
C LYS A 3 24.59 -20.08 -4.51
N ASP A 4 25.00 -20.79 -3.47
CA ASP A 4 24.17 -21.35 -2.41
C ASP A 4 23.28 -20.24 -1.80
N GLY A 5 21.98 -20.28 -2.08
CA GLY A 5 21.03 -19.33 -1.53
C GLY A 5 20.75 -19.68 -0.08
N LYS A 6 20.93 -18.74 0.85
CA LYS A 6 20.66 -19.00 2.26
C LYS A 6 19.15 -19.23 2.45
N GLU A 7 18.78 -20.43 2.90
CA GLU A 7 17.41 -20.72 3.32
C GLU A 7 17.17 -20.15 4.71
N ALA A 8 16.11 -19.35 4.85
CA ALA A 8 15.57 -18.95 6.14
C ALA A 8 14.32 -19.77 6.43
N ILE A 9 14.12 -20.12 7.70
CA ILE A 9 12.93 -20.80 8.17
C ILE A 9 12.19 -19.81 9.06
N ALA A 10 10.93 -19.52 8.73
CA ALA A 10 10.07 -18.75 9.61
C ALA A 10 9.04 -19.65 10.29
N ALA A 11 8.79 -19.36 11.56
CA ALA A 11 7.68 -19.94 12.32
C ALA A 11 6.70 -18.82 12.69
N VAL A 12 5.44 -18.99 12.32
CA VAL A 12 4.33 -18.13 12.72
C VAL A 12 3.52 -18.86 13.77
N VAL A 13 3.21 -18.19 14.87
CA VAL A 13 2.44 -18.78 15.98
C VAL A 13 1.30 -17.83 16.35
N PHE A 14 0.07 -18.31 16.32
CA PHE A 14 -1.09 -17.61 16.82
C PHE A 14 -1.34 -17.97 18.27
N ARG A 15 -1.55 -16.96 19.10
CA ARG A 15 -1.90 -17.12 20.51
C ARG A 15 -3.22 -16.41 20.82
N ASP A 16 -4.00 -16.98 21.73
CA ASP A 16 -5.17 -16.31 22.29
C ASP A 16 -4.75 -15.24 23.31
N PHE A 17 -5.73 -14.47 23.81
CA PHE A 17 -5.51 -13.44 24.82
C PHE A 17 -4.99 -13.98 26.16
N ARG A 18 -5.03 -15.30 26.38
CA ARG A 18 -4.47 -15.98 27.57
C ARG A 18 -3.06 -16.50 27.30
N GLY A 19 -2.49 -16.22 26.12
CA GLY A 19 -1.17 -16.67 25.69
C GLY A 19 -1.11 -18.13 25.24
N ARG A 20 -2.25 -18.82 25.09
CA ARG A 20 -2.28 -20.22 24.63
C ARG A 20 -2.13 -20.27 23.12
N ILE A 21 -1.32 -21.19 22.62
CA ILE A 21 -1.15 -21.40 21.19
C ILE A 21 -2.46 -21.95 20.62
N VAL A 22 -3.00 -21.26 19.62
CA VAL A 22 -4.23 -21.62 18.92
C VAL A 22 -3.90 -22.30 17.59
N ASP A 23 -2.88 -21.79 16.89
CA ASP A 23 -2.43 -22.33 15.61
C ASP A 23 -1.00 -21.87 15.30
N GLY A 24 -0.41 -22.38 14.23
CA GLY A 24 0.87 -21.91 13.71
C GLY A 24 1.31 -22.64 12.44
N ALA A 25 2.30 -22.08 11.76
CA ALA A 25 2.94 -22.74 10.62
C ALA A 25 4.43 -22.47 10.59
N VAL A 26 5.15 -23.39 9.97
CA VAL A 26 6.57 -23.24 9.67
C VAL A 26 6.74 -23.30 8.17
N LYS A 27 7.49 -22.35 7.61
CA LYS A 27 7.76 -22.29 6.18
C LYS A 27 9.21 -21.88 5.92
N ALA A 28 9.83 -22.57 4.97
CA ALA A 28 11.14 -22.21 4.46
C ALA A 28 11.03 -21.20 3.31
N PHE A 29 11.95 -20.25 3.28
CA PHE A 29 12.07 -19.21 2.27
C PHE A 29 13.52 -19.15 1.81
N SER A 30 13.76 -19.09 0.50
CA SER A 30 15.07 -18.72 -0.02
C SER A 30 15.19 -17.21 0.07
N VAL A 31 16.11 -16.69 0.91
CA VAL A 31 16.22 -15.25 1.17
C VAL A 31 17.66 -14.76 1.09
N GLY A 32 17.84 -13.58 0.50
CA GLY A 32 19.14 -12.94 0.38
C GLY A 32 19.62 -12.23 1.66
N SER A 33 18.73 -12.03 2.64
CA SER A 33 19.03 -11.33 3.90
C SER A 33 18.11 -11.76 5.04
N VAL A 34 18.52 -11.49 6.28
CA VAL A 34 17.72 -11.76 7.48
C VAL A 34 16.42 -10.95 7.47
N LEU A 35 16.52 -9.66 7.12
CA LEU A 35 15.36 -8.77 7.00
C LEU A 35 14.29 -9.31 6.02
N LEU A 36 14.70 -9.90 4.89
CA LEU A 36 13.81 -10.56 3.94
C LEU A 36 13.06 -11.76 4.54
N GLY A 37 13.76 -12.56 5.35
CA GLY A 37 13.19 -13.70 6.05
C GLY A 37 12.11 -13.27 7.03
N GLU A 38 12.37 -12.24 7.83
CA GLU A 38 11.45 -11.70 8.82
C GLU A 38 10.22 -11.04 8.16
N LEU A 39 10.45 -10.26 7.12
CA LEU A 39 9.40 -9.67 6.31
C LEU A 39 8.49 -10.75 5.68
N SER A 40 9.08 -11.83 5.17
CA SER A 40 8.33 -12.99 4.66
C SER A 40 7.54 -13.72 5.75
N ALA A 41 8.07 -13.77 6.98
CA ALA A 41 7.38 -14.30 8.15
C ALA A 41 6.15 -13.47 8.52
N ASN A 42 6.29 -12.14 8.55
CA ASN A 42 5.19 -11.21 8.83
C ASN A 42 4.07 -11.36 7.80
N ARG A 43 4.42 -11.50 6.51
CA ARG A 43 3.42 -11.80 5.46
C ARG A 43 2.70 -13.10 5.71
N LEU A 44 3.44 -14.17 6.03
CA LEU A 44 2.86 -15.47 6.31
C LEU A 44 1.86 -15.38 7.47
N ALA A 45 2.21 -14.63 8.52
CA ALA A 45 1.30 -14.35 9.63
C ALA A 45 0.02 -13.67 9.16
N CYS A 46 0.12 -12.59 8.38
CA CYS A 46 -1.06 -11.89 7.88
C CYS A 46 -1.93 -12.77 6.95
N VAL A 47 -1.32 -13.55 6.04
CA VAL A 47 -2.08 -14.44 5.16
C VAL A 47 -2.81 -15.52 5.96
N MET A 48 -2.13 -16.16 6.91
CA MET A 48 -2.76 -17.19 7.74
C MET A 48 -3.89 -16.62 8.59
N ALA A 49 -3.69 -15.44 9.17
CA ALA A 49 -4.69 -14.72 9.92
C ALA A 49 -5.98 -14.48 9.09
N ASN A 50 -5.83 -14.08 7.83
CA ASN A 50 -6.96 -13.91 6.91
C ASN A 50 -7.64 -15.24 6.61
N VAL A 51 -6.88 -16.31 6.36
CA VAL A 51 -7.42 -17.66 6.10
C VAL A 51 -8.21 -18.17 7.32
N LEU A 52 -7.75 -17.85 8.52
CA LEU A 52 -8.41 -18.21 9.78
C LEU A 52 -9.58 -17.28 10.15
N GLY A 53 -9.86 -16.25 9.35
CA GLY A 53 -10.95 -15.29 9.59
C GLY A 53 -10.78 -14.45 10.86
N LEU A 54 -9.54 -14.24 11.30
CA LEU A 54 -9.24 -13.54 12.55
C LEU A 54 -9.17 -12.02 12.32
N SER A 55 -10.01 -11.25 13.03
CA SER A 55 -10.13 -9.79 12.84
C SER A 55 -9.44 -8.94 13.92
N ASN A 56 -8.80 -9.55 14.94
CA ASN A 56 -8.18 -8.83 16.06
C ASN A 56 -6.82 -9.44 16.49
N ILE A 57 -5.84 -9.46 15.59
CA ILE A 57 -4.49 -9.99 15.83
C ILE A 57 -3.41 -8.91 15.99
N GLN A 58 -2.68 -8.97 17.09
CA GLN A 58 -1.42 -8.26 17.23
C GLN A 58 -0.28 -9.12 16.67
N VAL A 59 0.39 -8.64 15.62
CA VAL A 59 1.58 -9.29 15.08
C VAL A 59 2.80 -8.76 15.84
N GLU A 60 3.50 -9.66 16.52
CA GLU A 60 4.75 -9.36 17.22
C GLU A 60 5.91 -9.98 16.44
N SER A 61 6.94 -9.18 16.18
CA SER A 61 8.19 -9.62 15.57
C SER A 61 9.36 -9.13 16.42
N ASP A 62 10.39 -9.95 16.50
CA ASP A 62 11.68 -9.72 17.16
C ASP A 62 12.50 -8.61 16.49
N CYS A 63 12.22 -8.28 15.23
CA CYS A 63 12.89 -7.19 14.54
C CYS A 63 12.01 -5.94 14.48
N LYS A 64 12.28 -5.02 15.42
CA LYS A 64 11.64 -3.70 15.46
C LYS A 64 11.82 -2.93 14.13
N GLN A 65 12.95 -3.14 13.45
CA GLN A 65 13.18 -2.59 12.12
C GLN A 65 12.25 -3.22 11.09
N ALA A 66 11.99 -4.53 11.05
CA ALA A 66 11.04 -5.11 10.09
C ALA A 66 9.61 -4.56 10.27
N ILE A 67 9.22 -4.28 11.52
CA ILE A 67 7.94 -3.62 11.85
C ILE A 67 7.95 -2.15 11.41
N GLU A 68 9.03 -1.40 11.68
CA GLU A 68 9.19 -0.01 11.26
C GLU A 68 9.35 0.14 9.74
N LEU A 69 10.04 -0.78 9.06
CA LEU A 69 10.29 -0.86 7.62
C LEU A 69 9.03 -1.26 6.85
N SER A 70 8.22 -2.16 7.43
CA SER A 70 6.85 -2.42 6.98
C SER A 70 5.94 -1.20 7.14
N VAL A 71 6.43 -0.07 7.67
CA VAL A 71 5.65 1.16 7.86
C VAL A 71 6.36 2.39 7.26
N LYS A 72 7.69 2.42 7.08
CA LYS A 72 8.44 3.67 6.83
C LYS A 72 9.56 3.67 5.80
N GLU A 73 10.05 2.55 5.27
CA GLU A 73 11.28 2.59 4.46
C GLU A 73 11.11 2.04 3.05
N LEU A 74 11.21 2.96 2.10
CA LEU A 74 11.16 2.74 0.67
C LEU A 74 12.52 2.41 0.03
N ASP A 75 13.49 1.96 0.82
CA ASP A 75 14.84 1.73 0.31
C ASP A 75 15.64 0.59 0.99
N PRO A 76 15.10 -0.64 1.16
CA PRO A 76 15.95 -1.81 1.34
C PRO A 76 16.12 -2.59 0.01
N PRO A 77 17.20 -3.37 -0.14
CA PRO A 77 17.51 -4.17 -1.35
C PRO A 77 16.57 -5.37 -1.57
N LEU A 78 15.34 -5.29 -1.07
CA LEU A 78 14.34 -6.34 -1.09
C LEU A 78 13.72 -6.54 -2.48
N ASP A 79 13.31 -7.77 -2.74
CA ASP A 79 12.38 -8.09 -3.82
C ASP A 79 11.07 -7.34 -3.56
N ILE A 80 10.81 -6.31 -4.35
CA ILE A 80 9.71 -5.36 -4.14
C ILE A 80 8.35 -6.05 -4.16
N ALA A 81 8.24 -7.17 -4.87
CA ALA A 81 7.07 -8.03 -4.81
C ALA A 81 6.77 -8.51 -3.38
N ALA A 82 7.81 -8.93 -2.64
CA ALA A 82 7.65 -9.37 -1.25
C ALA A 82 7.20 -8.20 -0.36
N LEU A 83 7.83 -7.03 -0.52
CA LEU A 83 7.54 -5.83 0.27
C LEU A 83 6.12 -5.29 0.00
N VAL A 84 5.68 -5.29 -1.27
CA VAL A 84 4.30 -4.97 -1.67
C VAL A 84 3.31 -5.92 -1.05
N LEU A 85 3.58 -7.22 -1.10
CA LEU A 85 2.66 -8.21 -0.58
C LEU A 85 2.61 -8.23 0.95
N ILE A 86 3.70 -7.83 1.62
CA ILE A 86 3.71 -7.58 3.08
C ILE A 86 2.89 -6.35 3.41
N LEU A 87 3.12 -5.25 2.70
CA LEU A 87 2.40 -4.00 2.94
C LEU A 87 0.91 -4.13 2.63
N GLN A 88 0.52 -4.85 1.58
CA GLN A 88 -0.87 -5.18 1.28
C GLN A 88 -1.50 -6.05 2.37
N ALA A 89 -0.75 -7.03 2.90
CA ALA A 89 -1.25 -7.90 3.96
C ALA A 89 -1.38 -7.16 5.30
N CYS A 90 -0.46 -6.24 5.61
CA CYS A 90 -0.51 -5.36 6.78
C CYS A 90 -1.60 -4.28 6.67
N ALA A 91 -1.77 -3.67 5.50
CA ALA A 91 -2.80 -2.66 5.23
C ALA A 91 -4.21 -3.25 5.43
N LYS A 92 -4.44 -4.47 4.93
CA LYS A 92 -5.73 -5.17 5.10
C LYS A 92 -6.06 -5.54 6.55
N GLN A 93 -5.09 -5.58 7.46
CA GLN A 93 -5.30 -6.14 8.80
C GLN A 93 -5.39 -5.15 9.95
N ARG A 94 -4.85 -3.92 9.86
CA ARG A 94 -4.82 -3.08 11.09
C ARG A 94 -4.62 -1.58 10.98
N TYR A 95 -4.59 -0.96 9.81
CA TYR A 95 -4.34 0.48 9.75
C TYR A 95 -5.44 1.18 8.97
N GLN A 96 -6.07 2.18 9.59
CA GLN A 96 -6.78 3.24 8.86
C GLN A 96 -5.96 3.58 7.62
N THR A 97 -6.57 3.45 6.45
CA THR A 97 -5.92 3.47 5.14
C THR A 97 -4.89 4.61 5.04
N ASN A 98 -3.62 4.30 5.32
CA ASN A 98 -2.57 5.32 5.34
C ASN A 98 -2.09 5.49 3.90
N LEU A 99 -2.67 6.48 3.21
CA LEU A 99 -2.41 6.76 1.81
C LEU A 99 -0.95 7.15 1.54
N GLY A 100 -0.22 7.58 2.58
CA GLY A 100 1.22 7.81 2.51
C GLY A 100 2.00 6.54 2.16
N ILE A 101 1.61 5.39 2.72
CA ILE A 101 2.24 4.09 2.43
C ILE A 101 1.94 3.65 0.99
N TYR A 102 0.71 3.86 0.52
CA TYR A 102 0.34 3.59 -0.86
C TYR A 102 1.16 4.44 -1.84
N ALA A 103 1.36 5.73 -1.55
CA ALA A 103 2.17 6.61 -2.38
C ALA A 103 3.62 6.11 -2.51
N ASP A 104 4.14 5.69 -1.38
CA ASP A 104 5.46 5.10 -1.24
C ASP A 104 5.59 3.82 -2.08
N LEU A 105 4.65 2.90 -1.96
CA LEU A 105 4.59 1.69 -2.78
C LEU A 105 4.56 1.96 -4.29
N VAL A 106 3.72 2.92 -4.73
CA VAL A 106 3.61 3.29 -6.15
C VAL A 106 4.96 3.77 -6.69
N LEU A 107 5.67 4.61 -5.93
CA LEU A 107 7.00 5.09 -6.34
C LEU A 107 8.02 3.95 -6.41
N ALA A 108 8.01 3.04 -5.43
CA ALA A 108 8.93 1.89 -5.41
C ALA A 108 8.71 0.97 -6.62
N LEU A 109 7.46 0.62 -6.89
CA LEU A 109 7.06 -0.21 -8.03
C LEU A 109 7.37 0.48 -9.36
N GLY A 110 7.10 1.78 -9.47
CA GLY A 110 7.37 2.56 -10.67
C GLY A 110 8.86 2.63 -11.00
N LYS A 111 9.72 2.85 -10.00
CA LYS A 111 11.19 2.81 -10.17
C LYS A 111 11.69 1.47 -10.71
N LYS A 112 10.89 0.40 -10.59
CA LYS A 112 11.25 -0.96 -10.98
C LYS A 112 10.44 -1.48 -12.16
N GLY A 113 9.63 -0.63 -12.79
CA GLY A 113 8.84 -0.96 -13.97
C GLY A 113 7.69 -1.93 -13.70
N MET A 114 7.31 -2.15 -12.44
CA MET A 114 6.27 -3.10 -12.04
C MET A 114 4.87 -2.47 -12.13
N MET A 115 4.50 -2.04 -13.33
CA MET A 115 3.32 -1.21 -13.58
C MET A 115 1.98 -1.93 -13.34
N GLU A 116 1.92 -3.23 -13.62
CA GLU A 116 0.75 -4.06 -13.34
C GLU A 116 0.45 -4.17 -11.85
N ASP A 117 1.50 -4.25 -11.02
CA ASP A 117 1.35 -4.36 -9.57
C ASP A 117 0.89 -3.04 -8.95
N ILE A 118 1.25 -1.89 -9.57
CA ILE A 118 0.66 -0.59 -9.22
C ILE A 118 -0.84 -0.63 -9.45
N ASP A 119 -1.29 -1.10 -10.62
CA ASP A 119 -2.72 -1.13 -10.94
C ASP A 119 -3.48 -2.07 -10.02
N ARG A 120 -2.92 -3.25 -9.71
CA ARG A 120 -3.50 -4.18 -8.73
C ARG A 120 -3.62 -3.57 -7.35
N LEU A 121 -2.59 -2.83 -6.90
CA LEU A 121 -2.60 -2.14 -5.62
C LEU A 121 -3.74 -1.11 -5.55
N ILE A 122 -3.94 -0.32 -6.60
CA ILE A 122 -5.00 0.69 -6.66
C ILE A 122 -6.39 0.05 -6.80
N LEU A 123 -6.51 -1.05 -7.55
CA LEU A 123 -7.75 -1.82 -7.65
C LEU A 123 -8.18 -2.38 -6.30
N ASP A 124 -7.24 -2.91 -5.51
CA ASP A 124 -7.52 -3.41 -4.17
C ASP A 124 -7.95 -2.27 -3.23
N LEU A 125 -7.28 -1.11 -3.29
CA LEU A 125 -7.68 0.08 -2.55
C LEU A 125 -9.08 0.58 -2.95
N GLU A 126 -9.42 0.55 -4.23
CA GLU A 126 -10.77 0.88 -4.72
C GLU A 126 -11.84 -0.07 -4.16
N ARG A 127 -11.53 -1.37 -4.03
CA ARG A 127 -12.44 -2.37 -3.46
C ARG A 127 -12.73 -2.16 -1.97
N GLU A 128 -11.83 -1.50 -1.24
CA GLU A 128 -12.07 -1.09 0.15
C GLU A 128 -13.15 0.01 0.26
N GLY A 129 -13.42 0.72 -0.84
CA GLY A 129 -14.65 1.50 -1.05
C GLY A 129 -14.59 2.97 -0.62
N THR A 130 -13.89 3.31 0.47
CA THR A 130 -13.75 4.72 0.91
C THR A 130 -12.34 5.03 1.34
N ILE A 131 -11.90 6.27 1.11
CA ILE A 131 -10.57 6.75 1.53
C ILE A 131 -10.70 8.03 2.37
N PRO A 132 -9.76 8.27 3.31
CA PRO A 132 -9.72 9.53 4.05
C PRO A 132 -9.30 10.67 3.12
N CYS A 133 -10.27 11.50 2.71
CA CYS A 133 -10.06 12.65 1.83
C CYS A 133 -9.29 13.80 2.50
N ASP A 134 -9.16 13.78 3.83
CA ASP A 134 -8.45 14.74 4.65
C ASP A 134 -7.02 14.32 5.00
N ASP A 135 -6.50 13.25 4.39
CA ASP A 135 -5.16 12.75 4.63
C ASP A 135 -4.11 13.41 3.72
N LYS A 136 -3.00 13.88 4.32
CA LYS A 136 -1.87 14.46 3.55
C LYS A 136 -1.22 13.44 2.61
N GLY A 137 -1.36 12.14 2.90
CA GLY A 137 -0.91 11.05 2.05
C GLY A 137 -1.67 10.95 0.73
N LEU A 138 -2.92 11.44 0.64
CA LEU A 138 -3.69 11.44 -0.61
C LEU A 138 -2.98 12.24 -1.71
N GLY A 139 -2.54 13.46 -1.40
CA GLY A 139 -1.79 14.27 -2.36
C GLY A 139 -0.48 13.62 -2.79
N ARG A 140 0.18 12.90 -1.89
CA ARG A 140 1.40 12.15 -2.19
C ARG A 140 1.11 10.96 -3.12
N LEU A 141 0.02 10.25 -2.88
CA LEU A 141 -0.41 9.10 -3.70
C LEU A 141 -0.77 9.54 -5.12
N VAL A 142 -1.58 10.59 -5.25
CA VAL A 142 -1.94 11.18 -6.55
C VAL A 142 -0.68 11.60 -7.30
N LYS A 143 0.24 12.31 -6.64
CA LYS A 143 1.51 12.72 -7.25
C LYS A 143 2.35 11.52 -7.68
N ALA A 144 2.38 10.45 -6.89
CA ALA A 144 3.11 9.23 -7.21
C ALA A 144 2.56 8.57 -8.49
N LEU A 145 1.24 8.42 -8.61
CA LEU A 145 0.59 7.83 -9.79
C LEU A 145 0.81 8.65 -11.06
N ILE A 146 0.75 9.98 -10.94
CA ILE A 146 1.07 10.89 -12.05
C ILE A 146 2.54 10.74 -12.46
N THR A 147 3.45 10.61 -11.49
CA THR A 147 4.89 10.45 -11.72
C THR A 147 5.21 9.13 -12.41
N THR A 148 4.45 8.08 -12.11
CA THR A 148 4.57 6.75 -12.73
C THR A 148 3.68 6.59 -13.97
N GLU A 149 3.08 7.68 -14.47
CA GLU A 149 2.28 7.70 -15.71
C GLU A 149 1.13 6.66 -15.70
N ARG A 150 0.51 6.44 -14.54
CA ARG A 150 -0.61 5.50 -14.40
C ARG A 150 -1.95 6.22 -14.52
N THR A 151 -2.37 6.49 -15.76
CA THR A 151 -3.61 7.23 -16.06
C THR A 151 -4.85 6.60 -15.45
N GLU A 152 -5.16 5.35 -15.78
CA GLU A 152 -6.35 4.67 -15.26
C GLU A 152 -6.39 4.61 -13.73
N SER A 153 -5.25 4.29 -13.12
CA SER A 153 -5.12 4.26 -11.66
C SER A 153 -5.28 5.64 -11.02
N THR A 154 -4.83 6.71 -11.68
CA THR A 154 -5.07 8.10 -11.24
C THR A 154 -6.56 8.45 -11.28
N VAL A 155 -7.25 8.08 -12.36
CA VAL A 155 -8.70 8.28 -12.52
C VAL A 155 -9.50 7.46 -11.49
N ARG A 156 -9.09 6.23 -11.18
CA ARG A 156 -9.72 5.42 -10.11
C ARG A 156 -9.67 6.13 -8.75
N ILE A 157 -8.52 6.68 -8.37
CA ILE A 157 -8.38 7.43 -7.12
C ILE A 157 -9.26 8.67 -7.13
N TYR A 158 -9.33 9.43 -8.23
CA TYR A 158 -10.24 10.57 -8.35
C TYR A 158 -11.71 10.16 -8.12
N ASN A 159 -12.18 9.10 -8.77
CA ASN A 159 -13.55 8.61 -8.58
C ASN A 159 -13.79 8.10 -7.15
N LEU A 160 -12.79 7.50 -6.52
CA LEU A 160 -12.84 7.09 -5.11
C LEU A 160 -12.92 8.30 -4.17
N MET A 161 -12.22 9.39 -4.48
CA MET A 161 -12.32 10.66 -3.76
C MET A 161 -13.73 11.25 -3.85
N LYS A 162 -14.32 11.33 -5.05
CA LYS A 162 -15.71 11.82 -5.23
C LYS A 162 -16.70 10.98 -4.41
N ARG A 163 -16.61 9.65 -4.49
CA ARG A 163 -17.44 8.73 -3.70
C ARG A 163 -17.27 8.89 -2.18
N SER A 164 -16.08 9.32 -1.74
CA SER A 164 -15.75 9.56 -0.34
C SER A 164 -16.11 10.99 0.13
N GLY A 165 -16.91 11.74 -0.64
CA GLY A 165 -17.41 13.06 -0.25
C GLY A 165 -16.43 14.22 -0.45
N TRP A 166 -15.38 14.00 -1.24
CA TRP A 166 -14.49 15.09 -1.67
C TRP A 166 -15.28 16.13 -2.48
N GLY A 167 -15.09 17.41 -2.15
CA GLY A 167 -15.82 18.52 -2.76
C GLY A 167 -17.10 18.97 -2.05
N SER A 168 -17.85 18.05 -1.44
CA SER A 168 -19.03 18.39 -0.64
C SER A 168 -18.69 18.61 0.84
N THR A 169 -17.85 17.72 1.40
CA THR A 169 -17.52 17.68 2.84
C THR A 169 -16.13 18.25 3.14
N PHE A 170 -15.22 18.22 2.16
CA PHE A 170 -13.84 18.68 2.30
C PHE A 170 -13.47 19.70 1.20
N PRO A 171 -14.00 20.94 1.25
CA PRO A 171 -13.88 21.91 0.16
C PRO A 171 -12.44 22.44 -0.06
N SER A 172 -11.57 22.33 0.95
CA SER A 172 -10.30 23.07 1.00
C SER A 172 -9.07 22.30 0.51
N TYR A 173 -9.23 21.19 -0.20
CA TYR A 173 -8.11 20.42 -0.73
C TYR A 173 -7.55 20.97 -2.06
N TYR A 174 -7.46 22.31 -2.15
CA TYR A 174 -6.97 23.08 -3.31
C TYR A 174 -5.62 22.57 -3.85
N TYR A 175 -4.74 22.09 -2.96
CA TYR A 175 -3.47 21.51 -3.38
C TYR A 175 -3.66 20.23 -4.20
N VAL A 176 -4.51 19.30 -3.74
CA VAL A 176 -4.70 18.02 -4.40
C VAL A 176 -5.49 18.19 -5.70
N SER A 177 -6.50 19.07 -5.74
CA SER A 177 -7.21 19.40 -6.98
C SER A 177 -6.27 19.99 -8.04
N ASN A 178 -5.38 20.92 -7.66
CA ASN A 178 -4.41 21.49 -8.59
C ASN A 178 -3.37 20.47 -9.10
N VAL A 179 -2.88 19.58 -8.21
CA VAL A 179 -1.97 18.49 -8.62
C VAL A 179 -2.68 17.52 -9.57
N LEU A 180 -3.93 17.18 -9.27
CA LEU A 180 -4.72 16.24 -10.05
C LEU A 180 -5.10 16.81 -11.42
N SER A 181 -5.61 18.04 -11.50
CA SER A 181 -5.94 18.72 -12.77
C SER A 181 -4.73 18.80 -13.70
N LYS A 182 -3.59 19.32 -13.20
CA LYS A 182 -2.35 19.41 -14.00
C LYS A 182 -1.82 18.04 -14.41
N GLY A 183 -1.89 17.07 -13.50
CA GLY A 183 -1.47 15.70 -13.74
C GLY A 183 -2.29 15.03 -14.84
N LEU A 184 -3.61 15.14 -14.77
CA LEU A 184 -4.53 14.55 -15.73
C LEU A 184 -4.38 15.19 -17.12
N ARG A 185 -4.24 16.51 -17.23
CA ARG A 185 -3.88 17.17 -18.51
C ARG A 185 -2.60 16.57 -19.12
N ARG A 186 -1.56 16.37 -18.29
CA ARG A 186 -0.30 15.76 -18.75
C ARG A 186 -0.48 14.32 -19.23
N LEU A 187 -1.43 13.60 -18.64
CA LEU A 187 -1.75 12.21 -18.99
C LEU A 187 -2.77 12.10 -20.14
N GLY A 188 -3.24 13.22 -20.70
CA GLY A 188 -4.20 13.27 -21.81
C GLY A 188 -5.68 13.30 -21.37
N GLU A 189 -5.96 13.37 -20.08
CA GLU A 189 -7.32 13.39 -19.50
C GLU A 189 -7.83 14.83 -19.33
N GLU A 190 -7.96 15.56 -20.43
CA GLU A 190 -8.34 16.98 -20.43
C GLU A 190 -9.73 17.24 -19.88
N THR A 191 -10.71 16.41 -20.25
CA THR A 191 -12.11 16.56 -19.80
C THR A 191 -12.24 16.45 -18.28
N ILE A 192 -11.54 15.50 -17.67
CA ILE A 192 -11.56 15.32 -16.21
C ILE A 192 -10.84 16.49 -15.51
N ALA A 193 -9.76 16.99 -16.11
CA ALA A 193 -9.07 18.15 -15.56
C ALA A 193 -9.92 19.42 -15.59
N GLU A 194 -10.68 19.66 -16.67
CA GLU A 194 -11.63 20.78 -16.78
C GLU A 194 -12.76 20.68 -15.76
N GLU A 195 -13.27 19.48 -15.51
CA GLU A 195 -14.25 19.21 -14.44
C GLU A 195 -13.67 19.59 -13.07
N ILE A 196 -12.44 19.17 -12.75
CA ILE A 196 -11.77 19.51 -11.48
C ILE A 196 -11.56 21.02 -11.36
N ASP A 197 -11.18 21.69 -12.45
CA ASP A 197 -11.00 23.14 -12.45
C ASP A 197 -12.31 23.84 -12.11
N ALA A 198 -13.40 23.48 -12.80
CA ALA A 198 -14.74 24.05 -12.60
C ALA A 198 -15.31 23.78 -11.20
N GLU A 199 -15.11 22.59 -10.66
CA GLU A 199 -15.65 22.21 -9.35
C GLU A 199 -14.83 22.79 -8.17
N PHE A 200 -13.50 22.96 -8.31
CA PHE A 200 -12.61 23.17 -7.15
C PHE A 200 -11.58 24.30 -7.26
N LEU A 201 -11.33 24.83 -8.46
CA LEU A 201 -10.27 25.83 -8.69
C LEU A 201 -10.81 27.15 -9.28
N VAL A 202 -12.09 27.21 -9.65
CA VAL A 202 -12.79 28.45 -9.99
C VAL A 202 -13.26 29.12 -8.69
N GLY A 203 -12.55 30.18 -8.32
CA GLY A 203 -13.01 31.25 -7.42
C GLY A 203 -13.10 32.55 -8.19
#